data_AF-A0A8C6SNN9-F1
#
_entry.id   AF-A0A8C6SNN9-F1
#
_cell.length_a   1.000
_cell.length_b   1.000
_cell.length_c   1.000
_cell.angle_alpha   90.00
_cell.angle_beta   90.00
_cell.angle_gamma   90.00
#
_symmetry.space_group_name_H-M   'P 1'
#
loop_
_entity.id
_entity.type
_entity.pdbx_description
1 polymer ?
#
loop_
_entity_poly.entity_id
_entity_poly.type
_entity_poly.pdbx_seq_one_letter_code
_entity_poly.pdbx_strand_id
1 'polypeptide(L)'
;MFLSLFLCVFSCSLLLFCCLFCCIFMIIFGGFKRSIHPLALTETPRLNATHTGTNRSSLSPAEWHFVDRNRHELIYHVSNVVPILDHLLQEKVLKDEQYDEAMTKSTTQDKMRFLLSGPLKSAGDRDKDVLLSALKKYEPHLIEELERKG
;
A
#
# COMPACT_ATOMS: atom_id res chain seq x y z
N MET A 1 -47.05 -20.95 -19.40
CA MET A 1 -45.75 -21.57 -19.78
C MET A 1 -44.67 -20.57 -20.24
N PHE A 2 -44.93 -19.26 -20.34
CA PHE A 2 -43.89 -18.27 -20.71
C PHE A 2 -43.16 -17.62 -19.53
N LEU A 3 -43.53 -17.93 -18.27
CA LEU A 3 -42.94 -17.30 -17.09
C LEU A 3 -41.69 -18.02 -16.56
N SER A 4 -41.39 -19.23 -17.04
CA SER A 4 -40.21 -20.00 -16.60
C SER A 4 -38.94 -19.69 -17.41
N LEU A 5 -39.05 -19.05 -18.57
CA LEU A 5 -37.89 -18.68 -19.38
C LEU A 5 -37.27 -17.34 -18.97
N PHE A 6 -38.04 -16.45 -18.33
CA PHE A 6 -37.54 -15.15 -17.86
C PHE A 6 -36.64 -15.25 -16.63
N LEU A 7 -36.84 -16.26 -15.78
CA LEU A 7 -35.99 -16.48 -14.59
C LEU A 7 -34.60 -17.05 -14.95
N CYS A 8 -34.46 -17.74 -16.09
CA CYS A 8 -33.17 -18.29 -16.50
C CYS A 8 -32.24 -17.22 -17.10
N VAL A 9 -32.80 -16.19 -17.76
CA VAL A 9 -32.03 -15.05 -18.28
C VAL A 9 -31.62 -14.08 -17.15
N PHE A 10 -32.36 -14.06 -16.04
CA PHE A 10 -32.02 -13.22 -14.88
C PHE A 10 -30.91 -13.82 -13.99
N SER A 11 -30.68 -15.14 -14.05
CA SER A 11 -29.62 -15.78 -13.28
C SER A 11 -28.23 -15.65 -13.94
N CYS A 12 -28.17 -15.48 -15.27
CA CYS A 12 -26.89 -15.33 -15.99
C CYS A 12 -26.43 -13.88 -16.18
N SER A 13 -27.32 -12.89 -16.01
CA SER A 13 -26.98 -11.45 -16.13
C SER A 13 -26.53 -10.80 -14.80
N LEU A 14 -26.67 -11.48 -13.66
CA LEU A 14 -26.31 -10.95 -12.35
C LEU A 14 -24.79 -10.99 -12.05
N LEU A 15 -24.01 -11.76 -12.82
CA LEU A 15 -22.54 -11.77 -12.73
C LEU A 15 -21.87 -10.61 -13.50
N LEU A 16 -22.57 -9.97 -14.44
CA LEU A 16 -22.06 -8.78 -15.14
C LEU A 16 -22.47 -7.46 -14.46
N PHE A 17 -23.59 -7.44 -13.73
CA PHE A 17 -24.07 -6.25 -13.02
C PHE A 17 -23.40 -6.01 -11.66
N CYS A 18 -22.77 -7.04 -11.07
CA CYS A 18 -22.02 -6.88 -9.82
C CYS A 18 -20.78 -5.98 -10.00
N CYS A 19 -20.17 -5.94 -11.19
CA CYS A 19 -19.04 -5.04 -11.45
C CYS A 19 -19.47 -3.61 -11.78
N LEU A 20 -20.58 -3.40 -12.49
CA LEU A 20 -20.96 -2.05 -12.93
C LEU A 20 -21.59 -1.20 -11.81
N PHE A 21 -22.28 -1.84 -10.84
CA PHE A 21 -22.87 -1.12 -9.71
C PHE A 21 -21.87 -0.79 -8.59
N CYS A 22 -20.76 -1.53 -8.49
CA CYS A 22 -19.69 -1.23 -7.53
C CYS A 22 -18.91 0.04 -7.92
N CYS A 23 -18.77 0.32 -9.22
CA CYS A 23 -18.04 1.49 -9.71
C CYS A 23 -18.82 2.82 -9.58
N ILE A 24 -20.16 2.79 -9.63
CA ILE A 24 -20.96 4.02 -9.53
C ILE A 24 -21.12 4.48 -8.06
N PHE A 25 -21.11 3.55 -7.09
CA PHE A 25 -21.23 3.91 -5.67
C PHE A 25 -19.96 4.55 -5.08
N MET A 26 -18.78 4.30 -5.65
CA MET A 26 -17.51 4.88 -5.19
C MET A 26 -17.28 6.34 -5.60
N ILE A 27 -18.10 6.90 -6.51
CA ILE A 27 -17.91 8.28 -7.03
C ILE A 27 -18.74 9.32 -6.26
N ILE A 28 -19.81 8.91 -5.55
CA ILE A 28 -20.66 9.82 -4.78
C ILE A 28 -20.19 9.99 -3.32
N PHE A 29 -19.50 9.00 -2.73
CA PHE A 29 -18.98 9.08 -1.36
C PHE A 29 -17.51 9.52 -1.26
N GLY A 30 -17.01 10.20 -2.30
CA GLY A 30 -15.71 10.84 -2.32
C GLY A 30 -15.70 12.18 -1.58
N GLY A 31 -15.55 12.12 -0.26
CA GLY A 31 -14.93 13.19 0.52
C GLY A 31 -15.90 14.12 1.24
N PHE A 32 -15.91 14.04 2.57
CA PHE A 32 -15.66 15.19 3.45
C PHE A 32 -15.75 14.73 4.90
N LYS A 33 -14.61 14.43 5.54
CA LYS A 33 -14.54 14.47 7.00
C LYS A 33 -13.37 15.34 7.44
N ARG A 34 -13.56 16.65 7.21
CA ARG A 34 -12.81 17.71 7.84
C ARG A 34 -13.36 17.87 9.26
N SER A 35 -12.79 17.13 10.21
CA SER A 35 -13.13 17.31 11.64
C SER A 35 -12.06 18.18 12.28
N ILE A 36 -12.39 19.47 12.40
CA ILE A 36 -11.71 20.44 13.27
C ILE A 36 -11.98 19.98 14.71
N HIS A 37 -10.94 19.62 15.46
CA HIS A 37 -11.06 19.44 16.91
C HIS A 37 -10.57 20.72 17.61
N PRO A 38 -11.35 21.27 18.56
CA PRO A 38 -11.01 22.50 19.28
C PRO A 38 -9.89 22.28 20.30
N LEU A 39 -9.08 23.33 20.48
CA LEU A 39 -8.10 23.49 21.55
C LEU A 39 -8.80 23.45 22.91
N ALA A 40 -8.51 22.45 23.73
CA ALA A 40 -8.87 22.43 25.15
C ALA A 40 -7.63 22.10 25.98
N LEU A 41 -7.17 23.10 26.74
CA LEU A 41 -6.15 22.99 27.77
C LEU A 41 -6.75 22.26 28.98
N THR A 42 -6.26 21.07 29.29
CA THR A 42 -6.36 20.48 30.64
C THR A 42 -5.09 19.71 30.94
N GLU A 43 -4.32 20.24 31.88
CA GLU A 43 -3.13 19.61 32.43
C GLU A 43 -3.47 18.53 33.47
N THR A 44 -2.50 17.63 33.68
CA THR A 44 -2.28 16.68 34.81
C THR A 44 -2.93 15.27 34.74
N PRO A 45 -2.37 14.22 35.41
CA PRO A 45 -0.98 13.91 35.77
C PRO A 45 -0.50 12.48 35.35
N ARG A 46 0.82 12.35 35.19
CA ARG A 46 1.70 11.15 35.30
C ARG A 46 1.09 9.74 35.13
N LEU A 47 1.38 9.12 33.98
CA LEU A 47 1.59 7.68 33.90
C LEU A 47 3.04 7.39 33.47
N ASN A 48 3.76 6.70 34.35
CA ASN A 48 5.02 6.04 34.09
C ASN A 48 4.78 4.93 33.04
N ALA A 49 5.31 5.11 31.84
CA ALA A 49 5.39 4.06 30.85
C ALA A 49 6.80 4.07 30.25
N THR A 50 7.54 3.04 30.64
CA THR A 50 8.70 2.42 30.01
C THR A 50 9.14 3.05 28.69
N HIS A 51 10.35 3.62 28.71
CA HIS A 51 11.11 4.02 27.55
C HIS A 51 11.18 2.91 26.50
N THR A 52 10.50 3.10 25.37
CA THR A 52 11.07 2.84 24.04
C THR A 52 10.79 4.05 23.18
N GLY A 53 11.46 5.16 23.52
CA GLY A 53 11.55 6.29 22.62
C GLY A 53 12.38 5.86 21.42
N THR A 54 11.73 5.55 20.30
CA THR A 54 12.39 5.60 18.99
C THR A 54 12.76 7.05 18.76
N ASN A 55 13.99 7.35 19.14
CA ASN A 55 14.62 8.64 19.04
C ASN A 55 14.74 8.99 17.55
N ARG A 56 13.73 9.67 17.00
CA ARG A 56 13.85 10.31 15.68
C ARG A 56 14.76 11.53 15.81
N SER A 57 16.01 11.27 16.11
CA SER A 57 17.13 12.22 15.99
C SER A 57 17.57 12.22 14.53
N SER A 58 17.40 13.35 13.86
CA SER A 58 18.23 13.84 12.76
C SER A 58 19.02 12.77 11.97
N LEU A 59 18.33 12.04 11.08
CA LEU A 59 18.97 11.14 10.12
C LEU A 59 19.82 11.99 9.16
N SER A 60 21.13 11.80 9.18
CA SER A 60 22.04 12.41 8.21
C SER A 60 21.70 11.91 6.78
N PRO A 61 22.05 12.63 5.70
CA PRO A 61 21.78 12.16 4.33
C PRO A 61 22.37 10.77 3.99
N ALA A 62 23.34 10.30 4.77
CA ALA A 62 23.94 8.97 4.66
C ALA A 62 23.06 7.84 5.24
N GLU A 63 21.99 8.18 5.96
CA GLU A 63 21.17 7.27 6.76
C GLU A 63 19.81 6.97 6.11
N TRP A 64 19.59 7.46 4.89
CA TRP A 64 18.41 7.12 4.09
C TRP A 64 18.59 5.75 3.45
N HIS A 65 17.64 4.86 3.72
CA HIS A 65 17.62 3.52 3.15
C HIS A 65 17.54 3.57 1.62
N PHE A 66 18.11 2.58 0.92
CA PHE A 66 18.11 2.49 -0.55
C PHE A 66 16.72 2.71 -1.16
N VAL A 67 15.70 2.09 -0.54
CA VAL A 67 14.29 2.20 -0.93
C VAL A 67 13.77 3.64 -0.85
N ASP A 68 14.15 4.38 0.20
CA ASP A 68 13.70 5.77 0.38
C ASP A 68 14.36 6.69 -0.65
N ARG A 69 15.67 6.49 -0.91
CA ARG A 69 16.42 7.26 -1.91
C ARG A 69 15.88 7.06 -3.31
N ASN A 70 15.56 5.82 -3.68
CA ASN A 70 15.14 5.45 -5.02
C ASN A 70 13.62 5.36 -5.18
N ARG A 71 12.84 5.94 -4.26
CA ARG A 71 11.39 5.80 -4.22
C ARG A 71 10.70 6.16 -5.53
N HIS A 72 11.15 7.22 -6.20
CA HIS A 72 10.60 7.64 -7.49
C HIS A 72 10.79 6.57 -8.56
N GLU A 73 12.03 6.10 -8.72
CA GLU A 73 12.39 5.12 -9.75
C GLU A 73 11.65 3.80 -9.51
N LEU A 74 11.53 3.36 -8.25
CA LEU A 74 10.77 2.17 -7.88
C LEU A 74 9.28 2.27 -8.24
N ILE A 75 8.68 3.46 -8.16
CA ILE A 75 7.26 3.64 -8.52
C ILE A 75 7.05 3.52 -10.03
N TYR A 76 7.97 4.05 -10.84
CA TYR A 76 7.78 4.16 -12.28
C TYR A 76 8.33 2.99 -13.08
N HIS A 77 9.40 2.36 -12.62
CA HIS A 77 10.13 1.37 -13.40
C HIS A 77 9.85 -0.09 -12.99
N VAL A 78 9.32 -0.33 -11.78
CA VAL A 78 8.87 -1.67 -11.40
C VAL A 78 7.69 -2.06 -12.29
N SER A 79 7.83 -3.17 -13.00
CA SER A 79 6.81 -3.67 -13.92
C SER A 79 5.99 -4.81 -13.30
N ASN A 80 6.62 -5.66 -12.50
CA ASN A 80 6.02 -6.85 -11.89
C ASN A 80 5.82 -6.68 -10.37
N VAL A 81 4.75 -5.96 -9.99
CA VAL A 81 4.44 -5.73 -8.57
C VAL A 81 3.81 -6.93 -7.87
N VAL A 82 3.04 -7.77 -8.56
CA VAL A 82 2.31 -8.88 -7.90
C VAL A 82 3.26 -9.87 -7.21
N PRO A 83 4.35 -10.36 -7.84
CA PRO A 83 5.29 -11.25 -7.16
C PRO A 83 6.01 -10.58 -5.96
N ILE A 84 6.19 -9.26 -6.02
CA ILE A 84 6.77 -8.47 -4.92
C ILE A 84 5.77 -8.41 -3.75
N LEU A 85 4.48 -8.17 -4.03
CA LEU A 85 3.41 -8.19 -3.03
C LEU A 85 3.31 -9.55 -2.34
N ASP A 86 3.33 -10.64 -3.11
CA ASP A 86 3.24 -12.00 -2.58
C ASP A 86 4.41 -12.30 -1.63
N HIS A 87 5.63 -11.90 -2.03
CA HIS A 87 6.81 -12.06 -1.20
C HIS A 87 6.72 -11.24 0.09
N LEU A 88 6.23 -10.00 0.02
CA LEU A 88 6.06 -9.15 1.20
C LEU A 88 4.98 -9.69 2.15
N LEU A 89 3.92 -10.31 1.62
CA LEU A 89 2.90 -10.98 2.42
C LEU A 89 3.48 -12.23 3.11
N GLN A 90 4.23 -13.06 2.37
CA GLN A 90 4.88 -14.25 2.92
C GLN A 90 5.84 -13.92 4.06
N GLU A 91 6.62 -12.85 3.92
CA GLU A 91 7.56 -12.36 4.93
C GLU A 91 6.89 -11.54 6.04
N LYS A 92 5.55 -11.44 6.04
CA LYS A 92 4.73 -10.73 7.03
C LYS A 92 5.04 -9.24 7.16
N VAL A 93 5.60 -8.63 6.11
CA VAL A 93 5.77 -7.18 6.00
C VAL A 93 4.43 -6.51 5.69
N LEU A 94 3.60 -7.19 4.88
CA LEU A 94 2.23 -6.81 4.62
C LEU A 94 1.27 -7.69 5.41
N LYS A 95 0.17 -7.08 5.85
CA LYS A 95 -1.02 -7.81 6.32
C LYS A 95 -1.93 -8.13 5.14
N ASP A 96 -2.79 -9.12 5.30
CA ASP A 96 -3.77 -9.52 4.29
C ASP A 96 -4.62 -8.33 3.80
N GLU A 97 -5.07 -7.45 4.71
CA GLU A 97 -5.89 -6.29 4.32
C GLU A 97 -5.11 -5.29 3.45
N GLN A 98 -3.81 -5.15 3.70
CA GLN A 98 -2.93 -4.26 2.94
C GLN A 98 -2.60 -4.86 1.58
N TYR A 99 -2.45 -6.18 1.51
CA TYR A 99 -2.27 -6.91 0.26
C TYR A 99 -3.52 -6.77 -0.61
N ASP A 100 -4.70 -7.01 -0.06
CA ASP A 100 -5.97 -6.87 -0.76
C ASP A 100 -6.17 -5.44 -1.25
N GLU A 101 -5.89 -4.43 -0.42
CA GLU A 101 -5.98 -3.03 -0.85
C GLU A 101 -5.02 -2.73 -2.00
N ALA A 102 -3.79 -3.24 -1.96
CA ALA A 102 -2.86 -3.11 -3.07
C ALA A 102 -3.41 -3.79 -4.34
N MET A 103 -4.01 -4.96 -4.21
CA MET A 103 -4.62 -5.69 -5.34
C MET A 103 -5.82 -4.96 -5.95
N THR A 104 -6.53 -4.10 -5.18
CA THR A 104 -7.60 -3.25 -5.73
C THR A 104 -7.10 -2.12 -6.65
N LYS A 105 -5.81 -1.76 -6.59
CA LYS A 105 -5.27 -0.67 -7.42
C LYS A 105 -5.17 -1.12 -8.89
N SER A 106 -5.50 -0.22 -9.81
CA SER A 106 -5.60 -0.51 -11.24
C SER A 106 -4.25 -0.66 -11.92
N THR A 107 -3.27 0.19 -11.59
CA THR A 107 -1.97 0.22 -12.27
C THR A 107 -0.84 -0.27 -11.36
N THR A 108 0.21 -0.81 -11.97
CA THR A 108 1.43 -1.23 -11.28
C THR A 108 2.04 -0.06 -10.48
N GLN A 109 2.03 1.14 -11.05
CA GLN A 109 2.56 2.36 -10.43
C GLN A 109 1.76 2.74 -9.19
N ASP A 110 0.42 2.63 -9.24
CA ASP A 110 -0.43 2.90 -8.07
C ASP A 110 -0.20 1.87 -6.95
N LYS A 111 0.05 0.61 -7.31
CA LYS A 111 0.41 -0.44 -6.34
C LYS A 111 1.73 -0.12 -5.62
N MET A 112 2.80 0.18 -6.36
CA MET A 112 4.06 0.59 -5.71
C MET A 112 3.92 1.88 -4.93
N ARG A 113 3.18 2.87 -5.44
CA ARG A 113 2.93 4.11 -4.71
C ARG A 113 2.20 3.85 -3.40
N PHE A 114 1.21 2.96 -3.39
CA PHE A 114 0.51 2.54 -2.19
C PHE A 114 1.48 1.89 -1.19
N LEU A 115 2.26 0.89 -1.62
CA LEU A 115 3.23 0.20 -0.77
C LEU A 115 4.22 1.16 -0.10
N LEU A 116 4.81 2.06 -0.90
CA LEU A 116 5.84 3.01 -0.44
C LEU A 116 5.27 4.21 0.32
N SER A 117 3.95 4.42 0.31
CA SER A 117 3.29 5.52 1.04
C SER A 117 2.56 5.05 2.30
N GLY A 118 2.13 3.80 2.33
CA GLY A 118 1.41 3.20 3.44
C GLY A 118 2.34 2.28 4.23
N PRO A 119 2.31 0.95 3.98
CA PRO A 119 3.00 -0.04 4.79
C PRO A 119 4.49 0.26 5.00
N LEU A 120 5.21 0.67 3.94
CA LEU A 120 6.66 0.86 3.99
C LEU A 120 7.12 2.27 4.36
N LYS A 121 6.21 3.24 4.46
CA LYS A 121 6.58 4.64 4.78
C LYS A 121 7.11 4.77 6.20
N SER A 122 6.50 4.07 7.15
CA SER A 122 6.89 4.05 8.57
C SER A 122 7.60 2.75 8.96
N ALA A 123 7.89 1.89 8.00
CA ALA A 123 8.53 0.62 8.27
C ALA A 123 10.00 0.81 8.62
N GLY A 124 10.53 -0.09 9.45
CA GLY A 124 11.95 -0.11 9.81
C GLY A 124 12.81 -0.63 8.66
N ASP A 125 14.13 -0.52 8.81
CA ASP A 125 15.08 -0.95 7.78
C ASP A 125 14.90 -2.43 7.40
N ARG A 126 14.60 -3.30 8.38
CA ARG A 126 14.30 -4.72 8.14
C ARG A 126 13.23 -4.93 7.08
N ASP A 127 12.12 -4.20 7.13
CA ASP A 127 11.01 -4.39 6.20
C ASP A 127 11.36 -3.84 4.81
N LYS A 128 12.16 -2.76 4.78
CA LYS A 128 12.69 -2.19 3.54
C LYS A 128 13.75 -3.09 2.90
N ASP A 129 14.53 -3.83 3.69
CA ASP A 129 15.47 -4.86 3.23
C ASP A 129 14.73 -6.05 2.60
N VAL A 130 13.58 -6.43 3.16
CA VAL A 130 12.72 -7.46 2.54
C VAL A 130 12.19 -6.98 1.19
N LEU A 131 11.72 -5.72 1.08
CA LEU A 131 11.35 -5.15 -0.22
C LEU A 131 12.54 -5.16 -1.18
N LEU A 132 13.72 -4.75 -0.73
CA LEU A 132 14.92 -4.74 -1.57
C LEU A 132 15.29 -6.15 -2.04
N SER A 133 15.16 -7.16 -1.19
CA SER A 133 15.37 -8.57 -1.55
C SER A 133 14.37 -9.05 -2.59
N ALA A 134 13.10 -8.69 -2.45
CA ALA A 134 12.08 -8.99 -3.45
C ALA A 134 12.37 -8.31 -4.79
N LEU A 135 12.80 -7.04 -4.78
CA LEU A 135 13.20 -6.32 -5.98
C LEU A 135 14.42 -6.95 -6.66
N LYS A 136 15.43 -7.37 -5.90
CA LYS A 136 16.59 -8.10 -6.44
C LYS A 136 16.21 -9.42 -7.10
N LYS A 137 15.16 -10.08 -6.60
CA LYS A 137 14.67 -11.35 -7.14
C LYS A 137 13.83 -11.19 -8.41
N TYR A 138 12.91 -10.23 -8.43
CA TYR A 138 11.91 -10.09 -9.50
C TYR A 138 12.22 -8.98 -10.51
N GLU A 139 13.02 -7.99 -10.13
CA GLU A 139 13.41 -6.83 -10.94
C GLU A 139 14.94 -6.57 -10.84
N PRO A 140 15.81 -7.58 -11.07
CA PRO A 140 17.25 -7.44 -10.86
C PRO A 140 17.88 -6.33 -11.71
N HIS A 141 17.42 -6.17 -12.95
CA HIS A 141 17.92 -5.15 -13.88
C HIS A 141 17.66 -3.73 -13.36
N LEU A 142 16.50 -3.49 -12.74
CA LEU A 142 16.19 -2.19 -12.15
C LEU A 142 17.13 -1.90 -10.98
N ILE A 143 17.39 -2.88 -10.12
CA ILE A 143 18.29 -2.68 -8.98
C ILE A 143 19.71 -2.38 -9.44
N GLU A 144 20.23 -3.12 -10.42
CA GLU A 144 21.54 -2.86 -11.00
C GLU A 144 21.64 -1.44 -11.59
N GLU A 145 20.59 -0.99 -12.29
CA GLU A 145 20.54 0.37 -12.84
C GLU A 145 20.57 1.45 -11.74
N LEU A 146 19.84 1.22 -10.65
CA LEU A 146 19.74 2.15 -9.52
C LEU A 146 21.00 2.16 -8.64
N GLU A 147 21.65 1.00 -8.45
CA GLU A 147 22.94 0.90 -7.75
C GLU A 147 24.05 1.63 -8.52
N ARG A 148 23.99 1.70 -9.85
CA ARG A 148 24.93 2.47 -10.68
C ARG A 148 24.67 3.98 -10.67
N LYS A 149 23.43 4.40 -10.40
CA LYS A 149 23.02 5.82 -10.39
C LYS A 149 23.26 6.51 -9.04
N GLY A 150 23.37 5.74 -7.95
CA GLY A 150 23.57 6.23 -6.56
C GLY A 150 25.02 6.35 -6.15
#